data_AF-A0A285L848-F1
#
_entry.id   AF-A0A285L848-F1
#
_cell.length_a   1.000
_cell.length_b   1.000
_cell.length_c   1.000
_cell.angle_alpha   90.00
_cell.angle_beta   90.00
_cell.angle_gamma   90.00
#
_symmetry.space_group_name_H-M   'P 1'
#
loop_
_entity.id
_entity.type
_entity.pdbx_description
1 polymer ?
#
loop_
_entity_poly.entity_id
_entity_poly.type
_entity_poly.pdbx_seq_one_letter_code
_entity_poly.pdbx_strand_id
1 'polypeptide(L)' 'MSRYQHTKGQIKDNAIEALLHDPLFRQRVEKSKKGKGSFQRKGKHGNRGNWEASGKKVIHFFTTGLLLSAA' A
#
# COMPACT_ATOMS: atom_id res chain seq x y z
N MET A 1 -8.75 -13.07 -31.88
CA MET A 1 -7.89 -12.18 -31.06
C MET A 1 -8.11 -10.74 -31.48
N SER A 2 -8.22 -9.81 -30.53
CA SER A 2 -8.31 -8.37 -30.81
C SER A 2 -6.92 -7.80 -31.18
N ARG A 3 -6.89 -6.81 -32.10
CA ARG A 3 -5.66 -6.09 -32.49
C ARG A 3 -5.43 -4.88 -31.60
N TYR A 4 -4.16 -4.56 -31.33
CA TYR A 4 -3.76 -3.35 -30.61
C TYR A 4 -3.77 -2.13 -31.56
N GLN A 5 -4.27 -0.98 -31.07
CA GLN A 5 -4.30 0.28 -31.81
C GLN A 5 -3.17 1.19 -31.32
N HIS A 6 -2.16 1.42 -32.16
CA HIS A 6 -1.00 2.26 -31.86
C HIS A 6 -1.23 3.73 -32.24
N THR A 7 -0.43 4.66 -31.70
CA THR A 7 -0.60 6.11 -31.90
C THR A 7 0.23 6.68 -33.04
N LYS A 8 1.05 5.85 -33.72
CA LYS A 8 2.01 6.30 -34.77
C LYS A 8 1.39 6.66 -36.12
N GLY A 9 0.06 6.54 -36.29
CA GLY A 9 -0.59 6.74 -37.58
C GLY A 9 -0.21 5.66 -38.59
N GLN A 10 -0.12 6.00 -39.88
CA GLN A 10 0.36 5.07 -40.90
C GLN A 10 1.88 4.89 -40.80
N ILE A 11 2.33 3.67 -40.50
CA ILE A 11 3.75 3.34 -40.46
C ILE A 11 4.24 3.08 -41.89
N LYS A 12 5.30 3.77 -42.32
CA LYS A 12 5.83 3.70 -43.69
C LYS A 12 7.03 2.77 -43.82
N ASP A 13 7.95 2.83 -42.86
CA ASP A 13 9.23 2.13 -42.94
C ASP A 13 9.24 0.90 -42.02
N ASN A 14 9.57 1.07 -40.74
CA ASN A 14 9.74 -0.03 -39.78
C ASN A 14 8.61 -0.09 -38.75
N ALA A 15 7.83 -1.18 -38.79
CA ALA A 15 6.73 -1.43 -37.85
C ALA A 15 7.19 -1.67 -36.41
N ILE A 16 8.30 -2.40 -36.21
CA ILE A 16 8.78 -2.75 -34.86
C ILE A 16 9.33 -1.52 -34.16
N GLU A 17 10.13 -0.73 -34.86
CA GLU A 17 10.70 0.50 -34.33
C GLU A 17 9.62 1.54 -34.01
N ALA A 18 8.61 1.68 -34.89
CA ALA A 18 7.47 2.54 -34.61
C ALA A 18 6.74 2.11 -33.34
N LEU A 19 6.51 0.81 -33.15
CA LEU A 19 5.90 0.28 -31.94
C LEU A 19 6.80 0.44 -30.71
N LEU A 20 8.12 0.25 -30.82
CA LEU A 20 9.07 0.44 -29.73
C LEU A 20 8.94 1.85 -29.11
N HIS A 21 8.72 2.86 -29.95
CA HIS A 21 8.51 4.25 -29.53
C HIS A 21 7.04 4.60 -29.22
N ASP A 22 6.12 3.63 -29.24
CA ASP A 22 4.72 3.77 -28.85
C ASP A 22 4.56 3.61 -27.32
N PRO A 23 3.52 4.20 -26.68
CA PRO A 23 3.28 4.03 -25.25
C PRO A 23 3.17 2.57 -24.78
N LEU A 24 2.87 1.64 -25.69
CA LEU A 24 2.88 0.21 -25.43
C LEU A 24 4.17 -0.27 -24.76
N PHE A 25 5.32 0.18 -25.27
CA PHE A 25 6.66 -0.24 -24.84
C PHE A 25 7.40 0.85 -24.05
N ARG A 26 6.66 1.64 -23.28
CA ARG A 26 7.26 2.62 -22.36
C ARG A 26 8.07 1.96 -21.25
N GLN A 27 9.10 2.65 -20.78
CA GLN A 27 9.81 2.27 -19.57
C GLN A 27 8.83 2.21 -18.38
N ARG A 28 8.87 1.09 -17.65
CA ARG A 28 8.10 0.89 -16.43
C ARG A 28 9.02 1.04 -15.24
N VAL A 29 8.65 1.90 -14.30
CA VAL A 29 9.35 2.09 -13.04
C VAL A 29 8.49 1.52 -11.94
N GLU A 30 9.02 0.53 -11.22
CA GLU A 30 8.34 -0.03 -10.06
C GLU A 30 8.45 0.92 -8.86
N LYS A 31 7.39 1.02 -8.06
CA LYS A 31 7.42 1.79 -6.82
C LYS A 31 8.23 1.03 -5.76
N SER A 32 9.31 1.64 -5.29
CA SER A 32 10.14 1.07 -4.22
C SER A 32 9.33 0.90 -2.92
N LYS A 33 9.61 -0.17 -2.17
CA LYS A 33 8.97 -0.44 -0.87
C LYS A 33 9.60 0.35 0.29
N LYS A 34 10.84 0.82 0.12
CA LYS A 34 11.60 1.59 1.12
C LYS A 34 12.48 2.63 0.43
N GLY A 35 12.81 3.72 1.12
CA GLY A 35 13.66 4.79 0.61
C GLY A 35 12.88 5.88 -0.15
N LYS A 36 13.51 6.53 -1.14
CA LYS A 36 12.91 7.64 -1.90
C LYS A 36 11.68 7.17 -2.67
N GLY A 37 10.59 7.93 -2.55
CA GLY A 37 9.33 7.64 -3.25
C GLY A 37 8.53 6.48 -2.67
N SER A 38 8.98 5.84 -1.58
CA SER A 38 8.33 4.66 -1.02
C SER A 38 7.10 4.96 -0.16
N PHE A 39 6.94 6.20 0.34
CA PHE A 39 5.82 6.58 1.20
C PHE A 39 4.46 6.29 0.53
N GLN A 40 3.55 5.70 1.30
CA GLN A 40 2.18 5.41 0.92
C GLN A 40 1.25 5.91 2.03
N ARG A 41 0.26 6.75 1.67
CA ARG A 41 -0.69 7.29 2.66
C ARG A 41 -1.56 6.20 3.31
N LYS A 42 -1.89 5.16 2.56
CA LYS A 42 -2.61 3.96 3.03
C LYS A 42 -1.94 2.73 2.42
N GLY A 43 -1.60 1.76 3.26
CA GLY A 43 -1.10 0.46 2.81
C GLY A 43 -2.22 -0.42 2.25
N LYS A 44 -1.85 -1.58 1.68
CA LYS A 44 -2.81 -2.57 1.13
C LYS A 44 -3.85 -3.01 2.15
N HIS A 45 -3.42 -3.26 3.38
CA HIS A 45 -4.29 -3.51 4.52
C HIS A 45 -4.19 -2.29 5.43
N GLY A 46 -5.29 -1.54 5.53
CA GLY A 46 -5.36 -0.36 6.38
C GLY A 46 -5.05 -0.69 7.84
N ASN A 47 -4.78 0.34 8.64
CA ASN A 47 -4.60 0.18 10.08
C ASN A 47 -5.88 -0.44 10.65
N ARG A 48 -5.77 -1.67 11.16
CA ARG A 48 -6.84 -2.25 11.97
C ARG A 48 -6.93 -1.38 13.22
N GLY A 49 -8.00 -0.61 13.36
CA GLY A 49 -8.30 0.06 14.62
C GLY A 49 -8.42 -1.03 15.67
N ASN A 50 -7.49 -1.04 16.63
CA ASN A 50 -7.53 -1.71 17.94
C ASN A 50 -6.13 -1.76 18.61
N TRP A 51 -5.24 -0.77 18.37
CA TRP A 51 -3.95 -0.68 19.08
C TRP A 51 -4.00 0.22 20.32
N GLU A 52 -5.16 0.30 20.96
CA GLU A 52 -5.27 0.77 22.34
C GLU A 52 -5.76 -0.39 23.21
N ALA A 53 -4.88 -1.37 23.45
CA ALA A 53 -5.03 -2.24 24.59
C ALA A 53 -4.71 -1.40 25.84
N SER A 54 -5.66 -0.57 26.27
CA SER A 54 -5.63 0.03 27.61
C SER A 54 -5.82 -1.10 28.63
N GLY A 55 -4.75 -1.81 28.95
CA GLY A 55 -4.68 -2.80 30.03
C GLY A 55 -4.70 -2.17 31.42
N LYS A 56 -5.14 -0.92 31.57
CA LYS A 56 -5.07 -0.16 32.82
C LYS A 56 -6.17 -0.49 33.84
N LYS A 57 -7.06 -1.46 33.56
CA LYS A 57 -8.19 -1.80 34.46
C LYS A 57 -7.96 -2.99 35.39
N VAL A 58 -6.84 -3.71 35.30
CA VAL A 58 -6.65 -4.94 36.10
C VAL A 58 -6.08 -4.67 37.50
N ILE A 59 -5.32 -3.59 37.69
CA ILE A 59 -4.63 -3.33 38.98
C ILE A 59 -5.59 -2.75 40.04
N HIS A 60 -6.65 -2.04 39.64
CA HIS A 60 -7.52 -1.34 40.61
C HIS A 60 -8.54 -2.24 41.33
N PHE A 61 -8.83 -3.43 40.79
CA PHE A 61 -9.69 -4.41 41.45
C PHE A 61 -8.98 -5.10 42.63
N PHE A 62 -7.67 -5.32 42.55
CA PHE A 62 -6.94 -6.05 43.58
C PHE A 62 -6.61 -5.19 44.79
N THR A 63 -6.37 -3.88 44.61
CA THR A 63 -5.97 -2.97 45.70
C THR A 63 -7.13 -2.50 46.56
N THR A 64 -8.36 -2.43 46.02
CA THR A 64 -9.54 -1.96 46.75
C THR A 64 -10.27 -3.08 47.49
N GLY A 65 -10.25 -4.31 46.99
CA GLY A 65 -10.89 -5.46 47.65
C GLY A 65 -10.15 -5.96 48.90
N LEU A 66 -8.82 -5.90 48.92
CA LEU A 66 -8.01 -6.39 50.05
C LEU A 66 -8.13 -5.50 51.29
N LEU A 67 -8.37 -4.19 51.11
CA LEU A 67 -8.44 -3.24 52.22
C LEU A 67 -9.81 -3.17 52.91
N LEU A 68 -10.88 -3.68 52.29
CA LEU A 68 -12.23 -3.67 52.87
C LEU A 68 -12.54 -4.92 53.71
N SER A 69 -11.68 -5.95 53.67
CA SER A 69 -11.85 -7.21 54.43
C SER A 69 -11.20 -7.18 55.83
N ALA A 70 -10.59 -6.07 56.23
CA ALA A 70 -9.94 -5.89 57.53
C ALA A 70 -10.52 -4.68 58.26
N ALA A 71 -11.80 -4.76 58.63
CA ALA A 71 -12.46 -3.90 59.61
C ALA A 71 -13.48 -4.73 60.37
#